data_AF-A0A644U151-F1
#
_entry.id   AF-A0A644U151-F1
#
_cell.length_a   1.000
_cell.length_b   1.000
_cell.length_c   1.000
_cell.angle_alpha   90.00
_cell.angle_beta   90.00
_cell.angle_gamma   90.00
#
_symmetry.space_group_name_H-M   'P 1'
#
loop_
_entity.id
_entity.type
_entity.pdbx_description
1 polymer ?
#
loop_
_entity_poly.entity_id
_entity_poly.type
_entity_poly.pdbx_seq_one_letter_code
_entity_poly.pdbx_strand_id
1 'polypeptide(L)'
;METKFNQRLKKLMMFYDLNQRTLSEVTGLSYQTIDSLIVKGNPNFNILIKLLKFFKDINPHWLLFGEGQMVANQSNIAKLNEPGLCIITREEYDFLKTLCEKDRKELEQLRKINAELSMKALRLCSSSDKKVNSKLKLIHVRPK
;
A
#
# COMPACT_ATOMS: atom_id res chain seq x y z
N MET A 1 4.43 -2.36 38.18
CA MET A 1 4.11 -1.90 36.81
C MET A 1 5.33 -1.19 36.24
N GLU A 2 5.79 -1.57 35.04
CA GLU A 2 6.86 -0.85 34.32
C GLU A 2 6.30 0.45 33.77
N THR A 3 6.61 1.58 34.41
CA THR A 3 5.96 2.86 34.06
C THR A 3 6.88 3.81 33.28
N LYS A 4 8.20 3.72 33.46
CA LYS A 4 9.15 4.70 32.90
C LYS A 4 9.96 4.15 31.74
N PHE A 5 10.31 5.04 30.81
CA PHE A 5 11.07 4.72 29.61
C PHE A 5 12.40 4.03 29.91
N ASN A 6 13.13 4.45 30.94
CA ASN A 6 14.41 3.85 31.30
C ASN A 6 14.29 2.37 31.72
N GLN A 7 13.20 1.99 32.39
CA GLN A 7 12.94 0.59 32.75
C GLN A 7 12.71 -0.26 31.49
N ARG A 8 11.89 0.26 30.57
CA ARG A 8 11.64 -0.39 29.28
C ARG A 8 12.90 -0.51 28.43
N LEU A 9 13.74 0.53 28.42
CA LEU A 9 15.04 0.48 27.75
C LEU A 9 15.97 -0.57 28.38
N LYS A 10 16.04 -0.68 29.71
CA LYS A 10 16.80 -1.74 30.40
C LYS A 10 16.30 -3.13 30.04
N LYS A 11 14.99 -3.34 30.04
CA LYS A 11 14.38 -4.62 29.65
C LYS A 11 14.70 -4.98 28.20
N LEU A 12 14.69 -3.99 27.34
CA LEU A 12 15.03 -4.15 25.94
C LEU A 12 16.52 -4.49 25.76
N MET A 13 17.41 -3.83 26.51
CA MET A 13 18.83 -4.21 26.57
C MET A 13 19.02 -5.66 27.03
N MET A 14 18.31 -6.10 28.07
CA MET A 14 18.36 -7.49 28.53
C MET A 14 17.85 -8.48 27.47
N PHE A 15 16.77 -8.12 26.76
CA PHE A 15 16.19 -8.99 25.72
C PHE A 15 17.13 -9.22 24.53
N TYR A 16 17.94 -8.21 24.17
CA TYR A 16 18.93 -8.31 23.10
C TYR A 16 20.35 -8.68 23.59
N ASP A 17 20.50 -9.01 24.87
CA ASP A 17 21.80 -9.27 25.52
C ASP A 17 22.84 -8.16 25.30
N LEU A 18 22.40 -6.91 25.43
CA LEU A 18 23.23 -5.72 25.24
C LEU A 18 23.56 -5.06 26.58
N ASN A 19 24.84 -4.72 26.75
CA ASN A 19 25.27 -3.78 27.79
C ASN A 19 25.34 -2.35 27.23
N GLN A 20 25.56 -1.35 28.11
CA GLN A 20 25.59 0.06 27.70
C GLN A 20 26.67 0.39 26.66
N ARG A 21 27.83 -0.27 26.74
CA ARG A 21 28.93 -0.09 25.79
C ARG A 21 28.55 -0.64 24.42
N THR A 22 28.07 -1.88 24.36
CA THR A 22 27.65 -2.50 23.10
C THR A 22 26.49 -1.71 22.48
N LEU A 23 25.55 -1.22 23.30
CA LEU A 23 24.47 -0.35 22.82
C LEU A 23 25.00 0.97 22.23
N SER A 24 26.05 1.55 22.82
CA SER A 24 26.72 2.77 22.33
C SER A 24 27.30 2.55 20.94
N GLU A 25 28.01 1.43 20.77
CA GLU A 25 28.67 1.05 19.52
C GLU A 25 27.65 0.80 18.40
N VAL A 26 26.60 0.01 18.66
CA VAL A 26 25.62 -0.35 17.61
C VAL A 26 24.66 0.78 17.24
N THR A 27 24.33 1.68 18.18
CA THR A 27 23.43 2.82 17.92
C THR A 27 24.16 4.09 17.47
N GLY A 28 25.49 4.13 17.59
CA GLY A 28 26.29 5.34 17.37
C GLY A 28 25.91 6.49 18.30
N LEU A 29 25.40 6.18 19.49
CA LEU A 29 25.17 7.14 20.58
C LEU A 29 26.37 7.12 21.52
N SER A 30 26.72 8.23 22.15
CA SER A 30 27.81 8.22 23.13
C SER A 30 27.41 7.47 24.40
N TYR A 31 28.39 6.89 25.10
CA TYR A 31 28.17 6.20 26.37
C TYR A 31 27.47 7.12 27.39
N GLN A 32 27.87 8.39 27.49
CA GLN A 32 27.24 9.35 28.41
C GLN A 32 25.76 9.58 28.09
N THR A 33 25.41 9.54 26.80
CA THR A 33 24.01 9.67 26.36
C THR A 33 23.20 8.48 26.83
N ILE A 34 23.74 7.27 26.67
CA ILE A 34 23.11 6.02 27.13
C ILE A 34 22.98 5.98 28.64
N ASP A 35 24.04 6.32 29.38
CA ASP A 35 24.00 6.39 30.83
C ASP A 35 22.91 7.37 31.32
N SER A 36 22.85 8.56 30.71
CA SER A 36 21.80 9.54 31.00
C SER A 36 20.40 9.02 30.68
N LEU A 37 20.21 8.24 29.60
CA LEU A 37 18.93 7.61 29.29
C LEU A 37 18.52 6.58 30.34
N ILE A 38 19.47 5.80 30.83
CA ILE A 38 19.24 4.76 31.83
C ILE A 38 18.92 5.36 33.21
N VAL A 39 19.56 6.48 33.55
CA VAL A 39 19.33 7.19 34.82
C VAL A 39 18.07 8.06 34.76
N LYS A 40 17.94 8.93 33.75
CA LYS A 40 16.88 9.96 33.68
C LYS A 40 15.63 9.51 32.94
N GLY A 41 15.76 8.62 31.95
CA GLY A 41 14.63 8.12 31.18
C GLY A 41 13.96 9.12 30.24
N ASN A 42 14.62 10.24 29.92
CA ASN A 42 14.08 11.28 29.06
C ASN A 42 14.85 11.35 27.72
N PRO A 43 14.51 10.53 26.72
CA PRO A 43 15.12 10.60 25.40
C PRO A 43 14.70 11.88 24.67
N ASN A 44 15.64 12.49 23.95
CA ASN A 44 15.28 13.45 22.91
C ASN A 44 14.83 12.71 21.63
N PHE A 45 14.22 13.44 20.71
CA PHE A 45 13.67 12.87 19.47
C PHE A 45 14.73 12.16 18.61
N ASN A 46 15.94 12.72 18.50
CA ASN A 46 17.03 12.13 17.70
C ASN A 46 17.52 10.81 18.27
N ILE A 47 17.61 10.71 19.60
CA ILE A 47 17.95 9.47 20.31
C ILE A 47 16.88 8.41 20.04
N LEU A 48 15.60 8.80 20.12
CA LEU A 48 14.50 7.88 19.88
C LEU A 48 14.54 7.29 18.46
N ILE A 49 14.79 8.12 17.44
CA ILE A 49 14.94 7.64 16.06
C ILE A 49 16.08 6.62 15.96
N LYS A 50 17.25 6.90 16.56
CA LYS A 50 18.39 5.97 16.53
C LYS A 50 18.05 4.63 17.18
N LEU A 51 17.36 4.65 18.32
CA LEU A 51 16.91 3.44 19.01
C LEU A 51 15.90 2.66 18.17
N LEU A 52 14.87 3.30 17.62
CA LEU A 52 13.85 2.64 16.80
C LEU A 52 14.39 2.11 15.48
N LYS A 53 15.38 2.77 14.88
CA LYS A 53 16.07 2.26 13.67
C LYS A 53 16.85 0.98 13.93
N PHE A 54 17.42 0.85 15.13
CA PHE A 54 18.15 -0.34 15.54
C PHE A 54 17.20 -1.46 15.97
N PHE A 55 16.21 -1.15 16.81
CA PHE A 55 15.22 -2.10 17.31
C PHE A 55 13.97 -2.17 16.43
N LYS A 56 14.14 -2.71 15.21
CA LYS A 56 13.08 -2.74 14.18
C LYS A 56 11.86 -3.57 14.57
N ASP A 57 12.05 -4.58 15.42
CA ASP A 57 11.00 -5.52 15.81
C ASP A 57 10.26 -5.07 17.08
N ILE A 58 10.60 -3.89 17.62
CA ILE A 58 10.00 -3.36 18.84
C ILE A 58 8.86 -2.41 18.49
N ASN A 59 7.76 -2.56 19.23
CA ASN A 59 6.63 -1.64 19.14
C ASN A 59 7.02 -0.26 19.70
N PRO A 60 7.01 0.82 18.89
CA PRO A 60 7.35 2.16 19.37
C PRO A 60 6.39 2.65 20.46
N HIS A 61 5.12 2.26 20.39
CA HIS A 61 4.09 2.63 21.36
C HIS A 61 4.39 2.02 22.73
N TRP A 62 4.84 0.76 22.75
CA TRP A 62 5.27 0.11 23.99
C TRP A 62 6.51 0.79 24.57
N LEU A 63 7.52 1.09 23.74
CA LEU A 63 8.74 1.73 24.22
C LEU A 63 8.45 3.13 24.81
N LEU A 64 7.59 3.91 24.17
CA LEU A 64 7.26 5.27 24.58
C LEU A 64 6.31 5.34 25.75
N PHE A 65 5.18 4.65 25.69
CA PHE A 65 4.07 4.79 26.63
C PHE A 65 3.95 3.62 27.60
N GLY A 66 4.62 2.50 27.33
CA GLY A 66 4.48 1.26 28.11
C GLY A 66 3.22 0.47 27.80
N GLU A 67 2.51 0.84 26.74
CA GLU A 67 1.25 0.23 26.35
C GLU A 67 1.42 -0.73 25.16
N GLY A 68 0.72 -1.86 25.21
CA GLY A 68 0.80 -2.92 24.21
C GLY A 68 1.91 -3.93 24.49
N GLN A 69 2.26 -4.72 23.48
CA GLN A 69 3.32 -5.73 23.58
C GLN A 69 4.67 -5.14 23.17
N MET A 70 5.74 -5.62 23.83
CA MET A 70 7.12 -5.16 23.62
C MET A 70 7.61 -5.44 22.20
N VAL A 71 7.56 -6.71 21.80
CA VAL A 71 7.85 -7.11 20.43
C VAL A 71 6.60 -6.82 19.62
N ALA A 72 6.76 -6.09 18.52
CA ALA A 72 5.72 -5.99 17.53
C ALA A 72 5.54 -7.39 16.95
N ASN A 73 4.50 -8.11 17.38
CA ASN A 73 4.23 -9.42 16.79
C ASN A 73 4.20 -9.25 15.28
N GLN A 74 4.84 -10.19 14.58
CA GLN A 74 4.66 -10.31 13.14
C GLN A 74 3.17 -10.45 12.78
N SER A 75 2.28 -10.81 13.72
CA SER A 75 0.83 -10.77 13.51
C SER A 75 0.22 -9.36 13.43
N ASN A 76 0.83 -8.31 13.98
CA ASN A 76 0.40 -6.93 13.77
C ASN A 76 1.00 -6.31 12.50
N ILE A 77 2.24 -6.69 12.13
CA ILE A 77 2.79 -6.38 10.80
C ILE A 77 2.06 -7.18 9.71
N ALA A 78 1.63 -8.41 10.00
CA ALA A 78 0.77 -9.22 9.14
C ALA A 78 -0.67 -8.70 9.09
N LYS A 79 -1.16 -7.97 10.11
CA LYS A 79 -2.42 -7.20 10.01
C LYS A 79 -2.30 -5.94 9.15
N LEU A 80 -1.10 -5.34 9.10
CA LEU A 80 -0.76 -4.30 8.12
C LEU A 80 -0.52 -4.87 6.72
N ASN A 81 -0.26 -6.18 6.62
CA ASN A 81 -0.15 -6.95 5.38
C ASN A 81 -1.37 -7.86 5.16
N GLU A 82 -2.49 -7.62 5.84
CA GLU A 82 -3.75 -8.29 5.49
C GLU A 82 -4.04 -7.91 4.03
N PRO A 83 -4.31 -8.87 3.14
CA PRO A 83 -4.77 -8.56 1.80
C PRO A 83 -6.13 -7.86 1.92
N GLY A 84 -6.11 -6.52 1.99
CA GLY A 84 -7.29 -5.68 2.19
C GLY A 84 -7.08 -4.36 2.94
N LEU A 85 -5.97 -4.16 3.66
CA LEU A 85 -5.72 -2.90 4.38
C LEU A 85 -4.38 -2.26 3.98
N CYS A 86 -4.39 -1.36 2.98
CA CYS A 86 -3.23 -0.51 2.70
C CYS A 86 -3.29 0.78 3.52
N ILE A 87 -2.24 1.07 4.29
CA ILE A 87 -2.01 2.42 4.81
C ILE A 87 -1.29 3.19 3.69
N ILE A 88 -2.05 3.98 2.94
CA ILE A 88 -1.50 4.90 1.93
C ILE A 88 -1.54 6.32 2.47
N THR A 89 -0.53 7.11 2.11
CA THR A 89 -0.53 8.55 2.34
C THR A 89 -1.65 9.21 1.56
N ARG A 90 -2.03 10.42 1.98
CA ARG A 90 -3.07 11.19 1.30
C ARG A 90 -2.70 11.50 -0.16
N GLU A 91 -1.42 11.75 -0.41
CA GLU A 91 -0.87 12.01 -1.75
C GLU A 91 -1.00 10.77 -2.65
N GLU A 92 -0.67 9.59 -2.13
CA GLU A 92 -0.84 8.32 -2.85
C GLU A 92 -2.31 8.02 -3.14
N TYR A 93 -3.22 8.31 -2.20
CA TYR A 93 -4.67 8.16 -2.43
C TYR A 93 -5.18 9.09 -3.53
N ASP A 94 -4.79 10.36 -3.50
CA ASP A 94 -5.20 11.34 -4.51
C ASP A 94 -4.66 10.97 -5.90
N PHE A 95 -3.43 10.46 -5.97
CA PHE A 95 -2.86 9.93 -7.20
C PHE A 95 -3.65 8.73 -7.74
N LEU A 96 -3.91 7.71 -6.90
CA LEU A 96 -4.67 6.52 -7.28
C LEU A 96 -6.09 6.86 -7.72
N LYS A 97 -6.75 7.78 -7.02
CA LYS A 97 -8.08 8.26 -7.39
C LYS A 97 -8.09 8.88 -8.78
N THR A 98 -7.10 9.69 -9.08
CA THR A 98 -6.95 10.34 -10.39
C THR A 98 -6.75 9.30 -11.51
N LEU A 99 -5.95 8.26 -11.24
CA LEU A 99 -5.71 7.16 -12.18
C LEU A 99 -7.01 6.38 -12.47
N CYS A 100 -7.74 6.00 -11.42
CA CYS A 100 -9.03 5.30 -11.55
C CYS A 100 -10.07 6.12 -12.34
N GLU A 101 -10.12 7.43 -12.12
CA GLU A 101 -11.03 8.31 -12.85
C GLU A 101 -10.69 8.39 -14.34
N LYS A 102 -9.40 8.34 -14.69
CA LYS A 102 -8.93 8.33 -16.07
C LYS A 102 -9.31 7.04 -16.77
N ASP A 103 -8.99 5.90 -16.17
CA ASP A 103 -9.27 4.58 -16.75
C ASP A 103 -10.77 4.35 -16.96
N ARG A 104 -11.60 4.83 -16.02
CA ARG A 104 -13.06 4.80 -16.15
C ARG A 104 -13.55 5.56 -17.38
N LYS A 105 -13.02 6.77 -17.61
CA LYS A 105 -13.41 7.60 -18.77
C LYS A 105 -13.01 6.95 -20.09
N GLU A 106 -11.81 6.38 -20.15
CA GLU A 106 -11.32 5.67 -21.34
C GLU A 106 -12.20 4.45 -21.67
N LEU A 107 -12.57 3.67 -20.65
CA LEU A 107 -13.46 2.52 -20.83
C LEU A 107 -14.84 2.91 -21.36
N GLU A 108 -15.38 4.03 -20.89
CA GLU A 108 -16.67 4.55 -21.33
C GLU A 108 -16.63 5.01 -22.80
N GLN A 109 -15.54 5.65 -23.22
CA GLN A 109 -15.31 6.02 -24.61
C GLN A 109 -15.21 4.78 -25.51
N LEU A 110 -14.44 3.77 -25.11
CA LEU A 110 -14.29 2.53 -25.87
C LEU A 110 -15.62 1.79 -26.03
N ARG A 111 -16.45 1.74 -24.98
CA ARG A 111 -17.79 1.16 -25.04
C ARG A 111 -18.68 1.88 -26.06
N LYS A 112 -18.63 3.22 -26.08
CA LYS A 112 -19.38 4.02 -27.04
C LYS A 112 -18.94 3.75 -28.48
N ILE A 113 -17.63 3.73 -28.73
CA ILE A 113 -17.05 3.44 -30.06
C ILE A 113 -17.46 2.04 -30.53
N ASN A 114 -17.35 1.02 -29.66
CA ASN A 114 -17.74 -0.35 -30.02
C ASN A 114 -19.24 -0.48 -30.33
N ALA A 115 -20.10 0.25 -29.61
CA ALA A 115 -21.53 0.29 -29.92
C ALA A 115 -21.80 0.93 -31.28
N GLU A 116 -21.16 2.06 -31.59
CA GLU A 116 -21.27 2.74 -32.88
C GLU A 116 -20.79 1.86 -34.04
N LEU A 117 -19.64 1.19 -33.88
CA LEU A 117 -19.11 0.24 -34.86
C LEU A 117 -20.05 -0.95 -35.07
N SER A 118 -20.60 -1.50 -34.00
CA SER A 118 -21.56 -2.61 -34.08
C SER A 118 -22.83 -2.21 -34.84
N MET A 119 -23.39 -1.03 -34.54
CA MET A 119 -24.55 -0.49 -35.25
C MET A 119 -24.24 -0.23 -36.73
N LYS A 120 -23.03 0.25 -37.04
CA LYS A 120 -22.59 0.47 -38.42
C LYS A 120 -22.47 -0.86 -39.19
N ALA A 121 -21.93 -1.90 -38.58
CA ALA A 121 -21.84 -3.24 -39.18
C ALA A 121 -23.24 -3.80 -39.51
N LEU A 122 -24.20 -3.71 -38.58
CA LEU A 122 -25.59 -4.15 -38.81
C LEU A 122 -26.27 -3.39 -39.96
N ARG A 123 -26.05 -2.07 -40.06
CA ARG A 123 -26.56 -1.25 -41.17
C ARG A 123 -25.96 -1.66 -42.52
N LEU A 124 -24.69 -2.03 -42.55
CA LEU A 124 -24.02 -2.48 -43.78
C LEU A 124 -24.55 -3.86 -44.23
N CYS A 125 -24.71 -4.81 -43.31
CA CYS A 125 -25.27 -6.15 -43.60
C CYS A 125 -26.71 -6.07 -44.15
N SER A 126 -27.57 -5.25 -43.55
CA SER A 126 -28.95 -5.04 -44.04
C SER A 126 -29.04 -4.31 -45.40
N SER A 127 -27.97 -3.63 -45.82
CA SER A 127 -27.88 -2.96 -47.12
C SER A 127 -27.36 -3.88 -48.24
N SER A 128 -26.50 -4.86 -47.91
CA SER A 128 -26.07 -5.90 -48.84
C SER A 128 -27.19 -6.87 -49.22
N ASP A 129 -28.06 -7.25 -48.28
CA ASP A 129 -29.16 -8.19 -48.53
C ASP A 129 -30.22 -7.64 -49.50
N LYS A 130 -30.46 -6.31 -49.48
CA LYS A 130 -31.39 -5.65 -50.40
C LYS A 130 -30.86 -5.58 -51.84
N LYS A 131 -29.53 -5.47 -52.01
CA LYS A 131 -28.86 -5.41 -53.33
C LYS A 131 -28.74 -6.78 -53.99
N VAL A 132 -28.60 -7.84 -53.20
CA VAL A 132 -28.55 -9.24 -53.66
C VAL A 132 -29.96 -9.72 -54.07
N ASN A 133 -30.99 -9.42 -53.27
CA ASN A 133 -32.37 -9.80 -53.59
C ASN A 133 -32.96 -9.09 -54.82
N SER A 134 -32.54 -7.85 -55.13
CA SER A 134 -32.98 -7.16 -56.34
C SER A 134 -32.30 -7.70 -57.61
N LYS A 135 -31.04 -8.17 -57.52
CA LYS A 135 -30.34 -8.85 -58.63
C LYS A 135 -30.90 -10.26 -58.90
N LEU A 136 -31.28 -11.01 -57.87
CA LEU A 136 -31.88 -12.35 -58.01
C LEU A 136 -33.27 -12.33 -58.68
N LYS A 137 -34.06 -11.26 -58.48
CA LYS A 137 -35.35 -11.09 -59.17
C LYS A 137 -35.23 -10.77 -60.67
N LEU A 138 -34.05 -10.39 -61.16
CA LEU A 138 -33.84 -10.08 -62.59
C LEU A 138 -33.37 -11.28 -63.44
N ILE A 139 -33.07 -12.44 -62.85
CA ILE A 139 -32.42 -13.58 -63.54
C ILE A 139 -33.42 -14.68 -63.96
N HIS A 140 -34.74 -14.48 -63.82
CA HIS A 140 -35.72 -15.36 -64.50
C HIS A 140 -35.85 -15.00 -65.98
N VAL A 141 -34.81 -15.37 -66.71
CA VAL A 141 -34.71 -15.34 -68.17
C VAL A 141 -35.63 -16.43 -68.74
N ARG A 142 -36.61 -16.01 -69.55
CA ARG A 142 -37.37 -16.84 -70.49
C ARG A 142 -36.41 -17.70 -71.31
N PRO A 143 -36.68 -18.99 -71.54
CA PRO A 143 -37.23 -19.43 -72.85
C PRO A 143 -38.00 -20.78 -72.74
N LYS A 144 -38.64 -21.36 -73.76
CA LYS A 144 -38.74 -21.15 -75.21
C LYS A 144 -40.09 -21.73 -75.66
#